data_AF-E8LIJ4-F1
#
_entry.id   AF-E8LIJ4-F1
#
_cell.length_a   1.000
_cell.length_b   1.000
_cell.length_c   1.000
_cell.angle_alpha   90.00
_cell.angle_beta   90.00
_cell.angle_gamma   90.00
#
_symmetry.space_group_name_H-M   'P 1'
#
loop_
_entity.id
_entity.type
_entity.pdbx_description
1 polymer ?
#
loop_
_entity_poly.entity_id
_entity_poly.type
_entity_poly.pdbx_seq_one_letter_code
_entity_poly.pdbx_strand_id
1 'polypeptide(L)'
;MTLNFSKNPVDDVQKDIYIKELEQSYQKSYENDRTLSAFKNIVVFVSICSIIGSAAVSFFAENTIFNKNEPYSILYKRWFILFISFSVYFVWCILVCEIAKLQKQSILCKRKIVLLRELLNIDYSAYDVLPKNDVSGAKNPFLIRYSQEIPASYKMILLISWCFNSLLLFYIYCLNKSMFGLYLAISIIQFLSLIILYKKGILERYESFYSIVGCMLSRILHVKIIETFENTIHSNLTALTEAKRLNLNLEDYYKILIAIEDKNFYKHKGIDIKRTLAIFIKCLIPNCVLKSLSRFTKDKNNYLYKTIYKITQIKGGGSTITQQYFRSNFIIDFHKKYRRKILELYFSRFWINCFFDKQTQLNLYLVSVRFDKNVIGIISAHQYFFGKIIRYPTKSQIFVLLDRLSNVSSTILAENIFYKLESLFSIKLINQEDIISILCCYKNLISNNKIFDPTNDFLKLEEFCNRLIYKI
;
A
#
# COMPACT_ATOMS: atom_id res chain seq x y z
N MET A 1 15.83 6.25 9.50
CA MET A 1 15.98 7.70 9.27
C MET A 1 15.32 8.41 10.44
N THR A 2 16.13 8.87 11.40
CA THR A 2 15.70 9.90 12.35
C THR A 2 15.49 11.18 11.54
N LEU A 3 14.29 11.74 11.62
CA LEU A 3 13.96 13.01 10.96
C LEU A 3 14.85 14.10 11.60
N ASN A 4 15.92 14.52 10.92
CA ASN A 4 16.71 15.67 11.34
C ASN A 4 15.97 16.95 10.90
N PHE A 5 15.00 17.38 11.70
CA PHE A 5 14.34 18.69 11.56
C PHE A 5 15.21 19.87 12.04
N SER A 6 16.47 19.65 12.39
CA SER A 6 17.29 20.56 13.19
C SER A 6 18.14 21.59 12.42
N LYS A 7 17.59 22.29 11.41
CA LYS A 7 18.39 23.33 10.71
C LYS A 7 17.78 24.69 10.40
N ASN A 8 16.53 24.98 10.76
CA ASN A 8 16.04 26.36 10.71
C ASN A 8 15.57 26.77 12.12
N PRO A 9 16.20 27.74 12.80
CA PRO A 9 15.62 28.33 13.99
C PRO A 9 14.28 28.95 13.60
N VAL A 10 13.21 28.55 14.29
CA VAL A 10 11.88 29.14 14.14
C VAL A 10 11.97 30.56 14.71
N ASP A 11 11.60 31.58 13.91
CA ASP A 11 11.54 32.96 14.38
C ASP A 11 10.60 33.06 15.61
N ASP A 12 10.92 33.93 16.58
CA ASP A 12 10.15 34.02 17.84
C ASP A 12 8.64 34.26 17.61
N VAL A 13 8.27 35.00 16.55
CA VAL A 13 6.88 35.23 16.15
C VAL A 13 6.20 33.94 15.67
N GLN A 14 6.90 33.08 14.94
CA GLN A 14 6.38 31.79 14.49
C GLN A 14 6.24 30.82 15.66
N LYS A 15 7.13 30.91 16.65
CA LYS A 15 7.08 30.11 17.87
C LYS A 15 5.79 30.37 18.65
N ASP A 16 5.40 31.62 18.81
CA ASP A 16 4.15 31.99 19.49
C ASP A 16 2.90 31.48 18.75
N ILE A 17 2.92 31.51 17.42
CA ILE A 17 1.84 30.95 16.59
C ILE A 17 1.74 29.44 16.82
N TYR A 18 2.87 28.73 16.80
CA TYR A 18 2.89 27.28 17.02
C TYR A 18 2.47 26.87 18.43
N ILE A 19 2.82 27.66 19.45
CA ILE A 19 2.36 27.43 20.83
C ILE A 19 0.83 27.57 20.90
N LYS A 20 0.26 28.65 20.34
CA LYS A 20 -1.20 28.82 20.28
C LYS A 20 -1.88 27.68 19.51
N GLU A 21 -1.31 27.26 18.38
CA GLU A 21 -1.86 26.12 17.63
C GLU A 21 -1.78 24.80 18.41
N LEU A 22 -0.72 24.61 19.20
CA LEU A 22 -0.52 23.43 20.04
C LEU A 22 -1.57 23.39 21.17
N GLU A 23 -1.80 24.51 21.87
CA GLU A 23 -2.86 24.65 22.87
C GLU A 23 -4.25 24.38 22.29
N GLN A 24 -4.57 24.97 21.14
CA GLN A 24 -5.84 24.72 20.46
C GLN A 24 -6.00 23.26 20.05
N SER A 25 -4.92 22.63 19.58
CA SER A 25 -4.94 21.21 19.20
C SER A 25 -5.15 20.31 20.42
N TYR A 26 -4.63 20.71 21.58
CA TYR A 26 -4.87 20.03 22.86
C TYR A 26 -6.32 20.12 23.30
N GLN A 27 -6.88 21.33 23.35
CA GLN A 27 -8.28 21.53 23.71
C GLN A 27 -9.21 20.72 22.80
N LYS A 28 -9.01 20.79 21.48
CA LYS A 28 -9.78 20.01 20.50
C LYS A 28 -9.63 18.51 20.69
N SER A 29 -8.44 18.01 20.97
CA SER A 29 -8.24 16.57 21.23
C SER A 29 -9.02 16.12 22.46
N TYR A 30 -8.97 16.90 23.54
CA TYR A 30 -9.65 16.59 24.79
C TYR A 30 -11.18 16.64 24.62
N GLU A 31 -11.71 17.65 23.95
CA GLU A 31 -13.13 17.77 23.61
C GLU A 31 -13.60 16.60 22.75
N ASN A 32 -12.83 16.20 21.74
CA ASN A 32 -13.15 15.06 20.88
C ASN A 32 -13.15 13.73 21.66
N ASP A 33 -12.20 13.53 22.58
CA ASP A 33 -12.16 12.32 23.40
C ASP A 33 -13.31 12.29 24.43
N ARG A 34 -13.66 13.45 25.00
CA ARG A 34 -14.80 13.60 25.93
C ARG A 34 -16.14 13.35 25.22
N THR A 35 -16.34 13.97 24.05
CA THR A 35 -17.55 13.75 23.24
C THR A 35 -17.65 12.30 22.80
N LEU A 36 -16.55 11.70 22.33
CA LEU A 36 -16.50 10.28 22.00
C LEU A 36 -16.94 9.42 23.20
N SER A 37 -16.46 9.71 24.42
CA SER A 37 -16.87 9.00 25.63
C SER A 37 -18.35 9.21 25.98
N ALA A 38 -18.87 10.43 25.85
CA ALA A 38 -20.29 10.72 26.06
C ALA A 38 -21.18 9.94 25.06
N PHE A 39 -20.77 9.88 23.79
CA PHE A 39 -21.43 9.05 22.79
C PHE A 39 -21.44 7.57 23.17
N LYS A 40 -20.39 7.03 23.79
CA LYS A 40 -20.39 5.63 24.28
C LYS A 40 -21.52 5.39 25.27
N ASN A 41 -21.69 6.30 26.22
CA ASN A 41 -22.71 6.17 27.26
C ASN A 41 -24.12 6.29 26.67
N ILE A 42 -24.33 7.25 25.76
CA ILE A 42 -25.62 7.44 25.07
C ILE A 42 -25.98 6.21 24.25
N VAL A 43 -25.03 5.65 23.49
CA VAL A 43 -25.25 4.45 22.69
C VAL A 43 -25.62 3.25 23.55
N VAL A 44 -24.93 3.03 24.67
CA VAL A 44 -25.26 1.95 25.61
C VAL A 44 -26.66 2.17 26.18
N PHE A 45 -27.02 3.38 26.56
CA PHE A 45 -28.35 3.69 27.06
C PHE A 45 -29.46 3.42 26.02
N VAL A 46 -29.30 3.95 24.80
CA VAL A 46 -30.24 3.72 23.68
C VAL A 46 -30.37 2.22 23.39
N SER A 47 -29.28 1.46 23.53
CA SER A 47 -29.31 0.01 23.31
C SER A 47 -30.17 -0.73 24.33
N ILE A 48 -30.00 -0.42 25.61
CA ILE A 48 -30.78 -1.00 26.69
C ILE A 48 -32.25 -0.65 26.49
N CYS A 49 -32.57 0.60 26.15
CA CYS A 49 -33.93 1.03 25.83
C CYS A 49 -34.51 0.30 24.60
N SER A 50 -33.72 0.06 23.56
CA SER A 50 -34.17 -0.66 22.37
C SER A 50 -34.45 -2.15 22.63
N ILE A 51 -33.64 -2.80 23.48
CA ILE A 51 -33.83 -4.19 23.89
C ILE A 51 -35.09 -4.30 24.76
N ILE A 52 -35.26 -3.42 25.74
CA ILE A 52 -36.43 -3.38 26.61
C ILE A 52 -37.69 -3.09 25.78
N GLY A 53 -37.63 -2.09 24.89
CA GLY A 53 -38.76 -1.73 24.02
C GLY A 53 -39.15 -2.88 23.10
N SER A 54 -38.18 -3.57 22.49
CA SER A 54 -38.47 -4.72 21.63
C SER A 54 -38.99 -5.93 22.41
N ALA A 55 -38.47 -6.20 23.61
CA ALA A 55 -38.97 -7.27 24.48
C ALA A 55 -40.41 -6.97 24.94
N ALA A 56 -40.70 -5.72 25.31
CA ALA A 56 -42.04 -5.28 25.65
C ALA A 56 -43.00 -5.43 24.47
N VAL A 57 -42.61 -4.97 23.27
CA VAL A 57 -43.43 -5.13 22.05
C VAL A 57 -43.68 -6.60 21.73
N SER A 58 -42.68 -7.48 21.87
CA SER A 58 -42.86 -8.92 21.68
C SER A 58 -43.84 -9.51 22.69
N PHE A 59 -43.73 -9.14 23.97
CA PHE A 59 -44.60 -9.59 25.05
C PHE A 59 -46.05 -9.10 24.87
N PHE A 60 -46.25 -7.82 24.52
CA PHE A 60 -47.58 -7.27 24.26
C PHE A 60 -48.19 -7.80 22.96
N ALA A 61 -47.37 -8.10 21.96
CA ALA A 61 -47.85 -8.71 20.73
C ALA A 61 -48.32 -10.15 20.96
N GLU A 62 -47.61 -10.93 21.76
CA GLU A 62 -48.02 -12.29 22.14
C GLU A 62 -49.40 -12.27 22.83
N ASN A 63 -49.64 -11.29 23.71
CA ASN A 63 -50.93 -11.11 24.40
C ASN A 63 -52.07 -10.57 23.50
N THR A 64 -51.77 -9.91 22.38
CA THR A 64 -52.79 -9.31 21.49
C THR A 64 -53.08 -10.14 20.24
N ILE A 65 -52.12 -10.96 19.78
CA ILE A 65 -52.24 -11.85 18.61
C ILE A 65 -53.26 -12.97 18.85
N PHE A 66 -53.46 -13.41 20.10
CA PHE A 66 -54.46 -14.43 20.43
C PHE A 66 -55.93 -13.96 20.32
N ASN A 67 -56.19 -12.66 20.17
CA ASN A 67 -57.56 -12.14 20.31
C ASN A 67 -58.27 -11.64 19.03
N LYS A 68 -57.61 -11.41 17.89
CA LYS A 68 -58.33 -11.02 16.65
C LYS A 68 -57.66 -11.49 15.34
N ASN A 69 -58.35 -12.38 14.63
CA ASN A 69 -58.05 -12.84 13.27
C ASN A 69 -58.60 -11.87 12.22
N GLU A 70 -57.83 -10.83 11.86
CA GLU A 70 -58.11 -10.04 10.64
C GLU A 70 -56.90 -10.00 9.70
N PRO A 71 -57.02 -10.49 8.44
CA PRO A 71 -55.89 -10.71 7.53
C PRO A 71 -55.25 -9.41 7.01
N TYR A 72 -56.03 -8.33 6.84
CA TYR A 72 -55.52 -7.03 6.37
C TYR A 72 -54.62 -6.33 7.40
N SER A 73 -54.86 -6.56 8.70
CA SER A 73 -54.04 -5.99 9.78
C SER A 73 -52.61 -6.55 9.79
N ILE A 74 -52.42 -7.80 9.35
CA ILE A 74 -51.14 -8.50 9.39
C ILE A 74 -50.19 -7.96 8.31
N LEU A 75 -50.72 -7.61 7.13
CA LEU A 75 -49.92 -7.13 6.00
C LEU A 75 -49.38 -5.71 6.24
N TYR A 76 -50.22 -4.81 6.80
CA TYR A 76 -49.79 -3.46 7.20
C TYR A 76 -48.73 -3.51 8.31
N LYS A 77 -48.93 -4.39 9.32
CA LYS A 77 -47.95 -4.61 10.40
C LYS A 77 -46.58 -5.04 9.86
N ARG A 78 -46.52 -5.86 8.79
CA ARG A 78 -45.24 -6.31 8.18
C ARG A 78 -44.46 -5.16 7.53
N TRP A 79 -45.12 -4.35 6.71
CA TRP A 79 -44.46 -3.22 6.04
C TRP A 79 -44.02 -2.15 7.04
N PHE A 80 -44.81 -1.93 8.09
CA PHE A 80 -44.47 -1.02 9.17
C PHE A 80 -43.19 -1.43 9.91
N ILE A 81 -42.99 -2.72 10.16
CA ILE A 81 -41.78 -3.26 10.81
C ILE A 81 -40.55 -3.12 9.92
N LEU A 82 -40.70 -3.40 8.62
CA LEU A 82 -39.63 -3.16 7.64
C LEU A 82 -39.22 -1.69 7.59
N PHE A 83 -40.20 -0.79 7.61
CA PHE A 83 -39.96 0.65 7.64
C PHE A 83 -39.23 1.09 8.91
N ILE A 84 -39.61 0.58 10.08
CA ILE A 84 -38.92 0.85 11.35
C ILE A 84 -37.49 0.30 11.31
N SER A 85 -37.30 -0.95 10.87
CA SER A 85 -35.96 -1.56 10.74
C SER A 85 -35.05 -0.73 9.85
N PHE A 86 -35.54 -0.28 8.70
CA PHE A 86 -34.77 0.55 7.77
C PHE A 86 -34.48 1.94 8.34
N SER A 87 -35.44 2.57 9.01
CA SER A 87 -35.28 3.87 9.66
C SER A 87 -34.24 3.81 10.78
N VAL A 88 -34.30 2.77 11.62
CA VAL A 88 -33.31 2.52 12.68
C VAL A 88 -31.93 2.27 12.06
N TYR A 89 -31.83 1.44 11.03
CA TYR A 89 -30.58 1.20 10.30
C TYR A 89 -29.99 2.49 9.71
N PHE A 90 -30.82 3.39 9.17
CA PHE A 90 -30.37 4.68 8.64
C PHE A 90 -29.79 5.58 9.74
N VAL A 91 -30.44 5.64 10.91
CA VAL A 91 -29.92 6.35 12.09
C VAL A 91 -28.57 5.76 12.53
N TRP A 92 -28.46 4.43 12.56
CA TRP A 92 -27.19 3.75 12.86
C TRP A 92 -26.09 4.10 11.86
N CYS A 93 -26.40 4.18 10.56
CA CYS A 93 -25.43 4.59 9.54
C CYS A 93 -24.87 5.99 9.83
N ILE A 94 -25.73 6.95 10.19
CA ILE A 94 -25.33 8.32 10.51
C ILE A 94 -24.43 8.35 11.76
N LEU A 95 -24.86 7.69 12.84
CA LEU A 95 -24.11 7.63 14.10
C LEU A 95 -22.72 7.01 13.90
N VAL A 96 -22.64 5.90 13.16
CA VAL A 96 -21.38 5.23 12.86
C VAL A 96 -20.44 6.13 12.07
N CYS A 97 -20.96 6.89 11.10
CA CYS A 97 -20.17 7.85 10.35
C CYS A 97 -19.62 8.97 11.24
N GLU A 98 -20.43 9.53 12.13
CA GLU A 98 -19.99 10.61 13.04
C GLU A 98 -18.95 10.14 14.05
N ILE A 99 -19.12 8.95 14.63
CA ILE A 99 -18.13 8.37 15.55
C ILE A 99 -16.79 8.15 14.84
N ALA A 100 -16.82 7.63 13.61
CA ALA A 100 -15.62 7.45 12.80
C ALA A 100 -14.92 8.80 12.52
N LYS A 101 -15.68 9.85 12.21
CA LYS A 101 -15.15 11.21 11.99
C LYS A 101 -14.52 11.79 13.26
N LEU A 102 -15.19 11.71 14.41
CA LEU A 102 -14.68 12.22 15.69
C LEU A 102 -13.39 11.52 16.11
N GLN A 103 -13.36 10.18 15.98
CA GLN A 103 -12.14 9.42 16.24
C GLN A 103 -11.02 9.87 15.29
N LYS A 104 -11.34 10.08 14.00
CA LYS A 104 -10.36 10.54 13.03
C LYS A 104 -9.78 11.90 13.41
N GLN A 105 -10.63 12.84 13.81
CA GLN A 105 -10.22 14.18 14.23
C GLN A 105 -9.37 14.17 15.52
N SER A 106 -9.74 13.36 16.53
CA SER A 106 -8.94 13.19 17.76
C SER A 106 -7.51 12.75 17.42
N ILE A 107 -7.36 11.76 16.55
CA ILE A 107 -6.03 11.24 16.17
C ILE A 107 -5.24 12.25 15.34
N LEU A 108 -5.88 12.97 14.42
CA LEU A 108 -5.22 14.05 13.68
C LEU A 108 -4.71 15.15 14.61
N CYS A 109 -5.48 15.51 15.63
CA CYS A 109 -5.04 16.47 16.65
C CYS A 109 -3.82 15.92 17.41
N LYS A 110 -3.85 14.66 17.84
CA LYS A 110 -2.71 13.99 18.51
C LYS A 110 -1.45 13.95 17.62
N ARG A 111 -1.60 13.68 16.32
CA ARG A 111 -0.49 13.73 15.36
C ARG A 111 0.08 15.15 15.20
N LYS A 112 -0.81 16.14 15.09
CA LYS A 112 -0.43 17.57 14.99
C LYS A 112 0.33 18.03 16.23
N ILE A 113 -0.12 17.61 17.41
CA ILE A 113 0.57 17.88 18.69
C ILE A 113 1.99 17.35 18.67
N VAL A 114 2.19 16.08 18.27
CA VAL A 114 3.54 15.49 18.22
C VAL A 114 4.45 16.26 17.27
N LEU A 115 3.94 16.62 16.09
CA LEU A 115 4.70 17.42 15.11
C LEU A 115 5.05 18.81 15.64
N LEU A 116 4.09 19.54 16.21
CA LEU A 116 4.33 20.87 16.77
C LEU A 116 5.31 20.83 17.94
N ARG A 117 5.23 19.78 18.77
CA ARG A 117 6.17 19.60 19.88
C ARG A 117 7.60 19.36 19.40
N GLU A 118 7.78 18.54 18.37
CA GLU A 118 9.09 18.34 17.74
C GLU A 118 9.64 19.62 17.12
N LEU A 119 8.80 20.42 16.46
CA LEU A 119 9.22 21.71 15.90
C LEU A 119 9.63 22.71 16.99
N LEU A 120 8.96 22.69 18.14
CA LEU A 120 9.21 23.60 19.26
C LEU A 120 10.30 23.10 20.22
N ASN A 121 10.82 21.88 20.04
CA ASN A 121 11.74 21.20 20.97
C ASN A 121 11.25 21.21 22.44
N ILE A 122 9.94 21.00 22.66
CA ILE A 122 9.37 20.93 24.01
C ILE A 122 9.44 19.49 24.53
N ASP A 123 9.89 19.31 25.77
CA ASP A 123 9.96 18.00 26.41
C ASP A 123 8.58 17.42 26.73
N TYR A 124 8.48 16.09 26.67
CA TYR A 124 7.24 15.33 26.82
C TYR A 124 6.55 15.55 28.18
N SER A 125 7.33 15.79 29.23
CA SER A 125 6.86 15.84 30.62
C SER A 125 5.93 17.00 30.94
N ALA A 126 5.88 18.04 30.09
CA ALA A 126 5.05 19.22 30.33
C ALA A 126 3.58 19.05 29.88
N TYR A 127 3.28 18.10 28.97
CA TYR A 127 1.94 17.96 28.38
C TYR A 127 1.56 16.48 28.13
N ASP A 128 0.77 15.92 29.05
CA ASP A 128 0.34 14.50 29.10
C ASP A 128 -0.84 14.23 28.13
N VAL A 129 -0.56 14.00 26.83
CA VAL A 129 -1.65 13.84 25.83
C VAL A 129 -1.64 12.55 25.03
N LEU A 130 -0.57 11.77 25.08
CA LEU A 130 -0.68 10.37 24.65
C LEU A 130 -0.95 9.49 25.88
N PRO A 131 -1.51 8.29 25.70
CA PRO A 131 -1.64 7.34 26.79
C PRO A 131 -0.27 7.13 27.44
N LYS A 132 -0.21 7.11 28.77
CA LYS A 132 1.03 7.02 29.59
C LYS A 132 1.98 5.86 29.22
N ASN A 133 1.55 4.94 28.35
CA ASN A 133 2.28 3.74 27.96
C ASN A 133 2.74 3.71 26.48
N ASP A 134 2.48 4.75 25.66
CA ASP A 134 2.89 4.77 24.25
C ASP A 134 4.05 5.73 23.97
N VAL A 135 5.23 5.34 24.44
CA VAL A 135 6.51 6.06 24.21
C VAL A 135 6.87 6.09 22.71
N SER A 136 6.34 5.15 21.92
CA SER A 136 6.62 5.06 20.49
C SER A 136 5.87 6.14 19.70
N GLY A 137 4.59 6.36 20.01
CA GLY A 137 3.77 7.44 19.44
C GLY A 137 4.27 8.85 19.80
N ALA A 138 5.07 8.97 20.85
CA ALA A 138 5.64 10.25 21.31
C ALA A 138 6.67 10.86 20.34
N LYS A 139 7.33 10.04 19.52
CA LYS A 139 8.43 10.44 18.61
C LYS A 139 8.08 10.33 17.13
N ASN A 140 6.94 9.74 16.79
CA ASN A 140 6.51 9.68 15.39
C ASN A 140 4.98 9.73 15.32
N PRO A 141 4.42 10.79 14.69
CA PRO A 141 2.97 10.94 14.60
C PRO A 141 2.31 9.77 13.84
N PHE A 142 2.99 9.16 12.88
CA PHE A 142 2.42 8.06 12.08
C PHE A 142 2.36 6.73 12.84
N LEU A 143 2.99 6.62 14.01
CA LEU A 143 2.82 5.47 14.90
C LEU A 143 1.50 5.55 15.68
N ILE A 144 0.95 6.76 15.86
CA ILE A 144 -0.38 6.98 16.42
C ILE A 144 -1.41 6.57 15.36
N ARG A 145 -1.77 5.28 15.34
CA ARG A 145 -2.74 4.74 14.40
C ARG A 145 -4.16 5.10 14.80
N TYR A 146 -5.01 5.21 13.79
CA TYR A 146 -6.42 4.95 14.02
C TYR A 146 -6.57 3.50 14.43
N SER A 147 -6.99 3.28 15.68
CA SER A 147 -6.96 1.98 16.34
C SER A 147 -7.26 0.84 15.36
N GLN A 148 -6.25 0.00 15.09
CA GLN A 148 -6.44 -1.13 14.17
C GLN A 148 -7.52 -2.07 14.70
N GLU A 149 -7.62 -2.14 16.03
CA GLU A 149 -8.75 -2.68 16.72
C GLU A 149 -9.94 -1.73 16.63
N ILE A 150 -11.07 -2.29 16.22
CA ILE A 150 -12.36 -1.68 16.43
C ILE A 150 -12.44 -1.28 17.92
N PRO A 151 -12.58 0.02 18.26
CA PRO A 151 -12.74 0.44 19.65
C PRO A 151 -13.85 -0.37 20.30
N ALA A 152 -13.71 -0.69 21.59
CA ALA A 152 -14.74 -1.42 22.32
C ALA A 152 -16.15 -0.81 22.13
N SER A 153 -16.24 0.52 22.03
CA SER A 153 -17.48 1.23 21.74
C SER A 153 -18.11 0.89 20.39
N TYR A 154 -17.31 0.69 19.34
CA TYR A 154 -17.82 0.29 18.04
C TYR A 154 -18.15 -1.21 17.99
N LYS A 155 -17.43 -2.06 18.75
CA LYS A 155 -17.86 -3.47 18.96
C LYS A 155 -19.24 -3.51 19.63
N MET A 156 -19.48 -2.66 20.62
CA MET A 156 -20.78 -2.54 21.29
C MET A 156 -21.87 -2.09 20.32
N ILE A 157 -21.66 -1.04 19.52
CA ILE A 157 -22.63 -0.57 18.50
C ILE A 157 -23.05 -1.70 17.55
N LEU A 158 -22.07 -2.44 17.05
CA LEU A 158 -22.31 -3.59 16.19
C LEU A 158 -23.12 -4.68 16.89
N LEU A 159 -22.76 -5.01 18.13
CA LEU A 159 -23.43 -6.02 18.94
C LEU A 159 -24.88 -5.62 19.24
N ILE A 160 -25.13 -4.34 19.49
CA ILE A 160 -26.46 -3.76 19.72
C ILE A 160 -27.32 -3.81 18.45
N SER A 161 -26.76 -3.40 17.30
CA SER A 161 -27.45 -3.51 16.01
C SER A 161 -27.81 -4.96 15.70
N TRP A 162 -26.92 -5.90 16.01
CA TRP A 162 -27.18 -7.32 15.85
C TRP A 162 -28.28 -7.82 16.80
N CYS A 163 -28.24 -7.44 18.09
CA CYS A 163 -29.29 -7.77 19.06
C CYS A 163 -30.67 -7.24 18.64
N PHE A 164 -30.76 -5.97 18.22
CA PHE A 164 -32.01 -5.38 17.74
C PHE A 164 -32.57 -6.15 16.54
N ASN A 165 -31.71 -6.46 15.56
CA ASN A 165 -32.10 -7.24 14.39
C ASN A 165 -32.51 -8.68 14.75
N SER A 166 -31.84 -9.32 15.72
CA SER A 166 -32.20 -10.66 16.20
C SER A 166 -33.57 -10.71 16.90
N LEU A 167 -33.93 -9.64 17.63
CA LEU A 167 -35.24 -9.53 18.27
C LEU A 167 -36.35 -9.28 17.23
N LEU A 168 -36.07 -8.44 16.23
CA LEU A 168 -36.99 -8.19 15.12
C LEU A 168 -37.20 -9.45 14.26
N LEU A 169 -36.16 -10.26 14.10
CA LEU A 169 -36.22 -11.60 13.49
C LEU A 169 -37.09 -12.58 14.27
N PHE A 170 -36.98 -12.59 15.60
CA PHE A 170 -37.81 -13.43 16.48
C PHE A 170 -39.29 -13.06 16.35
N TYR A 171 -39.61 -11.77 16.36
CA TYR A 171 -40.98 -11.29 16.14
C TYR A 171 -41.55 -11.72 14.78
N ILE A 172 -40.74 -11.65 13.72
CA ILE A 172 -41.16 -12.10 12.38
C ILE A 172 -41.33 -13.61 12.32
N TYR A 173 -40.51 -14.38 13.03
CA TYR A 173 -40.68 -15.83 13.16
C TYR A 173 -42.06 -16.17 13.75
N CYS A 174 -42.49 -15.45 14.80
CA CYS A 174 -43.82 -15.59 15.39
C CYS A 174 -44.94 -15.26 14.39
N LEU A 175 -44.71 -14.31 13.47
CA LEU A 175 -45.70 -13.93 12.44
C LEU A 175 -45.73 -14.85 11.21
N ASN A 176 -44.58 -15.39 10.77
CA ASN A 176 -44.49 -16.28 9.60
C ASN A 176 -43.13 -17.00 9.49
N LYS A 177 -43.12 -18.33 9.58
CA LYS A 177 -41.90 -19.16 9.45
C LYS A 177 -41.23 -19.07 8.07
N SER A 178 -41.98 -18.84 6.99
CA SER A 178 -41.43 -18.90 5.62
C SER A 178 -40.51 -17.73 5.26
N MET A 179 -40.70 -16.55 5.87
CA MET A 179 -39.94 -15.34 5.54
C MET A 179 -38.69 -15.16 6.40
N PHE A 180 -38.52 -15.96 7.46
CA PHE A 180 -37.43 -15.82 8.44
C PHE A 180 -36.03 -15.78 7.78
N GLY A 181 -35.78 -16.65 6.81
CA GLY A 181 -34.47 -16.73 6.13
C GLY A 181 -34.09 -15.46 5.37
N LEU A 182 -35.05 -14.79 4.73
CA LEU A 182 -34.80 -13.55 4.00
C LEU A 182 -34.43 -12.40 4.94
N TYR A 183 -35.15 -12.28 6.06
CA TYR A 183 -34.82 -11.27 7.08
C TYR A 183 -33.45 -11.55 7.73
N LEU A 184 -33.10 -12.82 7.93
CA LEU A 184 -31.79 -13.19 8.49
C LEU A 184 -30.68 -12.70 7.55
N ALA A 185 -30.82 -12.96 6.25
CA ALA A 185 -29.88 -12.48 5.25
C ALA A 185 -29.77 -10.95 5.23
N ILE A 186 -30.89 -10.22 5.28
CA ILE A 186 -30.91 -8.74 5.33
C ILE A 186 -30.18 -8.22 6.57
N SER A 187 -30.42 -8.83 7.74
CA SER A 187 -29.78 -8.41 8.99
C SER A 187 -28.26 -8.59 8.98
N ILE A 188 -27.77 -9.69 8.39
CA ILE A 188 -26.34 -9.96 8.22
C ILE A 188 -25.72 -8.93 7.27
N ILE A 189 -26.40 -8.61 6.16
CA ILE A 189 -25.95 -7.60 5.21
C ILE A 189 -25.87 -6.22 5.87
N GLN A 190 -26.89 -5.83 6.64
CA GLN A 190 -26.90 -4.56 7.39
C GLN A 190 -25.78 -4.51 8.44
N PHE A 191 -25.50 -5.61 9.12
CA PHE A 191 -24.41 -5.67 10.09
C PHE A 191 -23.04 -5.51 9.39
N LEU A 192 -22.81 -6.24 8.30
CA LEU A 192 -21.58 -6.15 7.51
C LEU A 192 -21.39 -4.76 6.89
N SER A 193 -22.46 -4.12 6.43
CA SER A 193 -22.40 -2.79 5.84
C SER A 193 -22.00 -1.72 6.88
N LEU A 194 -22.50 -1.81 8.12
CA LEU A 194 -22.07 -0.91 9.19
C LEU A 194 -20.57 -1.04 9.45
N ILE A 195 -20.02 -2.28 9.51
CA ILE A 195 -18.58 -2.55 9.65
C ILE A 195 -17.78 -1.85 8.55
N ILE A 196 -18.22 -2.01 7.31
CA ILE A 196 -17.57 -1.41 6.14
C ILE A 196 -17.63 0.12 6.20
N LEU A 197 -18.78 0.70 6.57
CA LEU A 197 -18.95 2.15 6.69
C LEU A 197 -18.02 2.76 7.74
N TYR A 198 -17.94 2.15 8.92
CA TYR A 198 -17.02 2.58 9.97
C TYR A 198 -15.57 2.50 9.54
N LYS A 199 -15.15 1.35 9.01
CA LYS A 199 -13.78 1.16 8.53
C LYS A 199 -13.44 2.17 7.46
N LYS A 200 -14.36 2.46 6.53
CA LYS A 200 -14.20 3.49 5.50
C LYS A 200 -14.02 4.89 6.10
N GLY A 201 -14.75 5.23 7.17
CA GLY A 201 -14.63 6.53 7.85
C GLY A 201 -13.26 6.75 8.51
N ILE A 202 -12.59 5.66 8.92
CA ILE A 202 -11.30 5.70 9.62
C ILE A 202 -10.09 5.53 8.69
N LEU A 203 -10.29 5.22 7.41
CA LEU A 203 -9.19 5.05 6.46
C LEU A 203 -8.27 6.28 6.43
N GLU A 204 -6.98 5.97 6.51
CA GLU A 204 -5.86 6.86 6.24
C GLU A 204 -5.80 7.30 4.77
N ARG A 205 -5.03 8.34 4.46
CA ARG A 205 -5.00 8.94 3.10
C ARG A 205 -4.57 7.93 2.05
N TYR A 206 -3.62 7.07 2.41
CA TYR A 206 -3.09 6.02 1.53
C TYR A 206 -3.58 4.62 1.92
N GLU A 207 -4.60 4.52 2.77
CA GLU A 207 -5.29 3.27 3.02
C GLU A 207 -6.57 3.20 2.19
N SER A 208 -6.88 2.01 1.69
CA SER A 208 -8.14 1.75 0.98
C SER A 208 -8.71 0.41 1.38
N PHE A 209 -9.93 0.12 0.93
CA PHE A 209 -10.49 -1.22 1.05
C PHE A 209 -9.52 -2.30 0.54
N TYR A 210 -8.77 -2.00 -0.53
CA TYR A 210 -7.77 -2.92 -1.07
C TYR A 210 -6.59 -3.15 -0.10
N SER A 211 -6.11 -2.15 0.65
CA SER A 211 -5.06 -2.42 1.63
C SER A 211 -5.55 -3.30 2.77
N ILE A 212 -6.81 -3.15 3.21
CA ILE A 212 -7.42 -4.02 4.23
C ILE A 212 -7.46 -5.47 3.74
N VAL A 213 -8.02 -5.71 2.54
CA VAL A 213 -8.09 -7.05 1.95
C VAL A 213 -6.68 -7.61 1.72
N GLY A 214 -5.73 -6.80 1.25
CA GLY A 214 -4.33 -7.19 1.09
C GLY A 214 -3.65 -7.58 2.41
N CYS A 215 -3.93 -6.87 3.49
CA CYS A 215 -3.45 -7.22 4.83
C CYS A 215 -4.08 -8.54 5.32
N MET A 216 -5.38 -8.75 5.10
CA MET A 216 -6.03 -10.04 5.41
C MET A 216 -5.39 -11.19 4.62
N LEU A 217 -5.17 -11.01 3.31
CA LEU A 217 -4.46 -11.97 2.46
C LEU A 217 -3.04 -12.24 2.96
N SER A 218 -2.33 -11.21 3.46
CA SER A 218 -0.97 -11.38 3.97
C SER A 218 -0.91 -12.28 5.21
N ARG A 219 -1.91 -12.18 6.09
CA ARG A 219 -2.05 -13.03 7.28
C ARG A 219 -2.32 -14.47 6.89
N ILE A 220 -3.23 -14.69 5.93
CA ILE A 220 -3.52 -16.02 5.36
C ILE A 220 -2.27 -16.63 4.72
N LEU A 221 -1.49 -15.82 4.00
CA LEU A 221 -0.26 -16.27 3.33
C LEU A 221 0.95 -16.39 4.28
N HIS A 222 0.82 -15.94 5.54
CA HIS A 222 1.89 -15.81 6.52
C HIS A 222 3.11 -15.04 5.99
N VAL A 223 2.89 -13.88 5.38
CA VAL A 223 3.95 -12.96 4.92
C VAL A 223 3.86 -11.68 5.73
N LYS A 224 4.93 -11.31 6.43
CA LYS A 224 4.98 -10.07 7.20
C LYS A 224 5.10 -8.86 6.27
N ILE A 225 4.13 -7.95 6.39
CA ILE A 225 4.07 -6.65 5.69
C ILE A 225 4.23 -5.54 6.73
N ILE A 226 4.87 -4.44 6.35
CA ILE A 226 4.88 -3.21 7.14
C ILE A 226 3.46 -2.66 7.20
N GLU A 227 2.91 -2.60 8.41
CA GLU A 227 1.54 -2.12 8.59
C GLU A 227 1.43 -0.58 8.56
N THR A 228 2.52 0.18 8.71
CA THR A 228 2.53 1.65 8.60
C THR A 228 2.72 2.12 7.15
N PHE A 229 1.73 1.93 6.30
CA PHE A 229 1.82 2.35 4.88
C PHE A 229 2.07 3.86 4.74
N GLU A 230 1.37 4.69 5.53
CA GLU A 230 1.53 6.16 5.50
C GLU A 230 2.96 6.60 5.81
N ASN A 231 3.58 6.07 6.87
CA ASN A 231 4.94 6.45 7.28
C ASN A 231 5.96 6.16 6.17
N THR A 232 5.86 4.99 5.54
CA THR A 232 6.74 4.59 4.44
C THR A 232 6.52 5.48 3.21
N ILE A 233 5.26 5.74 2.84
CA ILE A 233 4.93 6.61 1.71
C ILE A 233 5.41 8.05 1.96
N HIS A 234 5.17 8.58 3.16
CA HIS A 234 5.60 9.91 3.56
C HIS A 234 7.12 10.03 3.45
N SER A 235 7.87 9.06 3.99
CA SER A 235 9.33 9.03 3.88
C SER A 235 9.80 9.04 2.41
N ASN A 236 9.15 8.28 1.54
CA ASN A 236 9.47 8.25 0.11
C ASN A 236 9.14 9.57 -0.59
N LEU A 237 8.03 10.22 -0.23
CA LEU A 237 7.67 11.55 -0.75
C LEU A 237 8.66 12.62 -0.27
N THR A 238 9.09 12.57 0.98
CA THR A 238 10.13 13.47 1.50
C THR A 238 11.44 13.29 0.74
N ALA A 239 11.87 12.04 0.50
CA ALA A 239 13.06 11.77 -0.31
C ALA A 239 12.91 12.30 -1.75
N LEU A 240 11.71 12.22 -2.33
CA LEU A 240 11.41 12.83 -3.63
C LEU A 240 11.50 14.35 -3.60
N THR A 241 10.97 15.00 -2.56
CA THR A 241 11.11 16.45 -2.40
C THR A 241 12.56 16.88 -2.18
N GLU A 242 13.35 16.07 -1.47
CA GLU A 242 14.77 16.32 -1.27
C GLU A 242 15.55 16.18 -2.58
N ALA A 243 15.25 15.17 -3.40
CA ALA A 243 15.86 15.01 -4.73
C ALA A 243 15.56 16.22 -5.63
N LYS A 244 14.32 16.72 -5.59
CA LYS A 244 13.93 17.95 -6.30
C LYS A 244 14.68 19.17 -5.77
N ARG A 245 14.81 19.32 -4.44
CA ARG A 245 15.57 20.41 -3.80
C ARG A 245 17.04 20.41 -4.22
N LEU A 246 17.62 19.24 -4.43
CA LEU A 246 18.99 19.05 -4.90
C LEU A 246 19.13 19.24 -6.43
N ASN A 247 18.05 19.58 -7.14
CA ASN A 247 18.00 19.74 -8.59
C ASN A 247 18.46 18.48 -9.36
N LEU A 248 18.13 17.29 -8.84
CA LEU A 248 18.41 16.03 -9.53
C LEU A 248 17.28 15.75 -10.54
N ASN A 249 17.63 15.69 -11.83
CA ASN A 249 16.64 15.42 -12.86
C ASN A 249 16.31 13.91 -12.94
N LEU A 250 15.18 13.52 -12.39
CA LEU A 250 14.73 12.12 -12.40
C LEU A 250 14.18 11.68 -13.76
N GLU A 251 13.80 12.63 -14.62
CA GLU A 251 13.18 12.32 -15.91
C GLU A 251 14.13 11.65 -16.90
N ASP A 252 15.43 11.99 -16.80
CA ASP A 252 16.50 11.39 -17.61
C ASP A 252 16.61 9.88 -17.37
N TYR A 253 16.21 9.39 -16.19
CA TYR A 253 16.24 7.98 -15.84
C TYR A 253 15.10 7.18 -16.47
N TYR A 254 13.94 7.80 -16.74
CA TYR A 254 12.73 7.06 -17.07
C TYR A 254 12.87 6.22 -18.33
N LYS A 255 13.47 6.77 -19.40
CA LYS A 255 13.61 6.07 -20.68
C LYS A 255 14.44 4.80 -20.54
N ILE A 256 15.61 4.91 -19.90
CA ILE A 256 16.52 3.79 -19.69
C ILE A 256 15.93 2.79 -18.69
N LEU A 257 15.32 3.28 -17.59
CA LEU A 257 14.69 2.44 -16.57
C LEU A 257 13.57 1.57 -17.16
N ILE A 258 12.66 2.17 -17.94
CA ILE A 258 11.55 1.47 -18.58
C ILE A 258 12.08 0.45 -19.59
N ALA A 259 13.11 0.80 -20.37
CA ALA A 259 13.69 -0.11 -21.35
C ALA A 259 14.38 -1.33 -20.71
N ILE A 260 15.03 -1.15 -19.56
CA ILE A 260 15.74 -2.21 -18.81
C ILE A 260 14.74 -3.10 -18.05
N GLU A 261 13.89 -2.50 -17.22
CA GLU A 261 13.08 -3.24 -16.26
C GLU A 261 11.72 -3.64 -16.85
N ASP A 262 11.00 -2.68 -17.46
CA ASP A 262 9.57 -2.82 -17.74
C ASP A 262 9.11 -2.10 -19.01
N LYS A 263 9.42 -2.71 -20.17
CA LYS A 263 9.15 -2.13 -21.50
C LYS A 263 7.68 -1.75 -21.76
N ASN A 264 6.75 -2.41 -21.06
CA ASN A 264 5.31 -2.16 -21.19
C ASN A 264 4.74 -1.31 -20.06
N PHE A 265 5.58 -0.63 -19.27
CA PHE A 265 5.19 0.06 -18.03
C PHE A 265 3.93 0.93 -18.18
N TYR A 266 3.86 1.75 -19.22
CA TYR A 266 2.71 2.64 -19.45
C TYR A 266 1.46 1.92 -19.98
N LYS A 267 1.61 0.72 -20.57
CA LYS A 267 0.50 -0.05 -21.16
C LYS A 267 -0.29 -0.84 -20.11
N HIS A 268 0.34 -1.26 -19.01
CA HIS A 268 -0.31 -2.07 -17.99
C HIS A 268 -0.67 -1.29 -16.74
N LYS A 269 -1.69 -1.74 -16.00
CA LYS A 269 -2.09 -1.18 -14.70
C LYS A 269 -1.45 -1.98 -13.56
N GLY A 270 -0.13 -1.83 -13.38
CA GLY A 270 0.65 -2.47 -12.31
C GLY A 270 1.07 -3.94 -12.52
N ILE A 271 0.37 -4.71 -13.36
CA ILE A 271 0.78 -6.07 -13.73
C ILE A 271 0.80 -6.23 -15.25
N ASP A 272 1.95 -6.63 -15.81
CA ASP A 272 2.01 -7.16 -17.17
C ASP A 272 1.62 -8.65 -17.14
N ILE A 273 0.32 -8.91 -17.34
CA ILE A 273 -0.26 -10.26 -17.28
C ILE A 273 0.43 -11.18 -18.30
N LYS A 274 0.68 -10.69 -19.52
CA LYS A 274 1.28 -11.48 -20.59
C LYS A 274 2.70 -11.91 -20.22
N ARG A 275 3.52 -10.98 -19.71
CA ARG A 275 4.90 -11.27 -19.28
C ARG A 275 4.93 -12.16 -18.03
N THR A 276 4.07 -11.88 -17.05
CA THR A 276 4.01 -12.65 -15.81
C THR A 276 3.63 -14.10 -16.08
N LEU A 277 2.60 -14.32 -16.90
CA LEU A 277 2.11 -15.65 -17.25
C LEU A 277 3.12 -16.41 -18.12
N ALA A 278 3.77 -15.73 -19.08
CA ALA A 278 4.83 -16.33 -19.88
C ALA A 278 6.02 -16.83 -19.03
N ILE A 279 6.40 -16.06 -18.01
CA ILE A 279 7.48 -16.45 -17.09
C ILE A 279 7.04 -17.57 -16.15
N PHE A 280 5.78 -17.55 -15.70
CA PHE A 280 5.20 -18.65 -14.94
C PHE A 280 5.24 -19.97 -15.74
N ILE A 281 4.84 -19.94 -17.01
CA ILE A 281 4.93 -21.09 -17.93
C ILE A 281 6.38 -21.56 -18.08
N LYS A 282 7.33 -20.63 -18.27
CA LYS A 282 8.76 -20.94 -18.39
C LYS A 282 9.35 -21.57 -17.11
N CYS A 283 8.83 -21.22 -15.93
CA CYS A 283 9.23 -21.85 -14.67
C CYS A 283 8.65 -23.26 -14.51
N LEU A 284 7.44 -23.52 -15.02
CA LEU A 284 6.79 -24.83 -14.94
C LEU A 284 7.35 -25.81 -15.98
N ILE A 285 7.65 -25.33 -17.19
CA ILE A 285 8.08 -26.16 -18.31
C ILE A 285 9.54 -25.83 -18.65
N PRO A 286 10.47 -26.79 -18.59
CA PRO A 286 11.86 -26.58 -18.95
C PRO A 286 12.02 -26.02 -20.38
N ASN A 287 12.98 -25.12 -20.57
CA ASN A 287 13.24 -24.50 -21.88
C ASN A 287 13.53 -25.53 -22.98
N CYS A 288 14.12 -26.69 -22.66
CA CYS A 288 14.35 -27.76 -23.61
C CYS A 288 13.02 -28.35 -24.14
N VAL A 289 12.03 -28.54 -23.26
CA VAL A 289 10.69 -29.04 -23.61
C VAL A 289 9.93 -28.00 -24.43
N LEU A 290 9.96 -26.72 -24.04
CA LEU A 290 9.35 -25.63 -24.81
C LEU A 290 9.96 -25.52 -26.23
N LYS A 291 11.29 -25.66 -26.34
CA LYS A 291 11.98 -25.69 -27.64
C LYS A 291 11.58 -26.92 -28.46
N SER A 292 11.44 -28.09 -27.84
CA SER A 292 10.97 -29.30 -28.51
C SER A 292 9.54 -29.14 -29.04
N LEU A 293 8.62 -28.64 -28.21
CA LEU A 293 7.24 -28.32 -28.59
C LEU A 293 7.18 -27.34 -29.76
N SER A 294 8.01 -26.30 -29.75
CA SER A 294 8.09 -25.36 -30.88
C SER A 294 8.60 -26.00 -32.18
N ARG A 295 9.45 -27.04 -32.10
CA ARG A 295 9.94 -27.77 -33.28
C ARG A 295 8.91 -28.75 -33.83
N PHE A 296 8.06 -29.32 -32.96
CA PHE A 296 6.96 -30.21 -33.37
C PHE A 296 5.89 -29.46 -34.17
N THR A 297 5.61 -28.20 -33.80
CA THR A 297 4.81 -27.29 -34.64
C THR A 297 5.66 -26.77 -35.80
N LYS A 298 5.79 -27.55 -36.89
CA LYS A 298 6.59 -27.17 -38.08
C LYS A 298 6.11 -25.89 -38.79
N ASP A 299 4.85 -25.49 -38.58
CA ASP A 299 4.28 -24.31 -39.22
C ASP A 299 4.64 -23.02 -38.48
N LYS A 300 5.51 -22.20 -39.10
CA LYS A 300 5.95 -20.90 -38.58
C LYS A 300 4.82 -19.85 -38.53
N ASN A 301 3.73 -20.07 -39.26
CA ASN A 301 2.57 -19.16 -39.25
C ASN A 301 1.59 -19.47 -38.11
N ASN A 302 1.70 -20.63 -37.48
CA ASN A 302 0.85 -21.02 -36.37
C ASN A 302 1.03 -20.06 -35.17
N TYR A 303 -0.10 -19.57 -34.65
CA TYR A 303 -0.16 -18.70 -33.48
C TYR A 303 0.50 -19.34 -32.25
N LEU A 304 0.38 -20.66 -32.08
CA LEU A 304 0.98 -21.42 -30.98
C LEU A 304 2.52 -21.42 -31.07
N TYR A 305 3.07 -21.65 -32.25
CA TYR A 305 4.52 -21.58 -32.50
C TYR A 305 5.07 -20.20 -32.15
N LYS A 306 4.46 -19.13 -32.70
CA LYS A 306 4.86 -17.74 -32.41
C LYS A 306 4.81 -17.43 -30.91
N THR A 307 3.79 -17.93 -30.21
CA THR A 307 3.63 -17.72 -28.76
C THR A 307 4.69 -18.45 -27.96
N ILE A 308 4.92 -19.74 -28.20
CA ILE A 308 5.93 -20.56 -27.51
C ILE A 308 7.34 -20.02 -27.78
N TYR A 309 7.63 -19.70 -29.04
CA TYR A 309 8.92 -19.11 -29.43
C TYR A 309 9.16 -17.79 -28.67
N LYS A 310 8.15 -16.90 -28.62
CA LYS A 310 8.23 -15.65 -27.88
C LYS A 310 8.49 -15.87 -26.38
N ILE A 311 7.85 -16.87 -25.76
CA ILE A 311 8.08 -17.24 -24.35
C ILE A 311 9.54 -17.68 -24.12
N THR A 312 10.08 -18.51 -25.01
CA THR A 312 11.47 -18.99 -24.88
C THR A 312 12.51 -17.88 -24.99
N GLN A 313 12.20 -16.82 -25.76
CA GLN A 313 13.05 -15.65 -25.97
C GLN A 313 12.97 -14.62 -24.82
N ILE A 314 12.07 -14.80 -23.84
CA ILE A 314 12.01 -13.91 -22.68
C ILE A 314 13.28 -14.09 -21.85
N LYS A 315 14.12 -13.06 -21.84
CA LYS A 315 15.30 -12.91 -21.00
C LYS A 315 15.01 -11.88 -19.90
N GLY A 316 15.33 -12.20 -18.65
CA GLY A 316 15.10 -11.34 -17.48
C GLY A 316 13.88 -11.69 -16.62
N GLY A 317 13.68 -10.92 -15.55
CA GLY A 317 12.63 -11.14 -14.55
C GLY A 317 11.22 -10.77 -15.05
N GLY A 318 10.20 -11.25 -14.32
CA GLY A 318 8.78 -11.02 -14.64
C GLY A 318 8.08 -9.96 -13.80
N SER A 319 8.85 -9.23 -12.99
CA SER A 319 8.30 -8.23 -12.08
C SER A 319 8.23 -6.87 -12.78
N THR A 320 7.08 -6.21 -12.67
CA THR A 320 6.91 -4.82 -13.12
C THR A 320 7.53 -3.84 -12.11
N ILE A 321 7.80 -2.60 -12.53
CA ILE A 321 8.38 -1.57 -11.65
C ILE A 321 7.52 -1.37 -10.39
N THR A 322 6.19 -1.38 -10.53
CA THR A 322 5.25 -1.27 -9.39
C THR A 322 5.36 -2.42 -8.40
N GLN A 323 5.57 -3.65 -8.89
CA GLN A 323 5.77 -4.81 -8.03
C GLN A 323 7.08 -4.71 -7.28
N GLN A 324 8.13 -4.23 -7.96
CA GLN A 324 9.42 -4.02 -7.34
C GLN A 324 9.40 -2.90 -6.30
N TYR A 325 8.66 -1.81 -6.56
CA TYR A 325 8.39 -0.75 -5.58
C TYR A 325 7.71 -1.31 -4.34
N PHE A 326 6.61 -2.06 -4.50
CA PHE A 326 5.88 -2.64 -3.38
C PHE A 326 6.75 -3.58 -2.55
N ARG A 327 7.45 -4.49 -3.25
CA ARG A 327 8.34 -5.50 -2.65
C ARG A 327 9.42 -4.87 -1.79
N SER A 328 10.04 -3.79 -2.28
CA SER A 328 11.20 -3.20 -1.62
C SER A 328 10.82 -2.34 -0.40
N ASN A 329 9.61 -1.75 -0.42
CA ASN A 329 9.18 -0.80 0.60
C ASN A 329 8.30 -1.39 1.69
N PHE A 330 7.46 -2.39 1.37
CA PHE A 330 6.42 -2.84 2.30
C PHE A 330 6.58 -4.27 2.78
N ILE A 331 7.47 -5.06 2.17
CA ILE A 331 7.65 -6.47 2.52
C ILE A 331 8.91 -6.63 3.38
N ILE A 332 8.74 -7.24 4.56
CA ILE A 332 9.84 -7.47 5.51
C ILE A 332 10.52 -8.81 5.23
N ASP A 333 9.71 -9.86 5.02
CA ASP A 333 10.22 -11.23 4.87
C ASP A 333 10.46 -11.62 3.40
N PHE A 334 11.71 -11.94 3.05
CA PHE A 334 12.08 -12.32 1.68
C PHE A 334 12.09 -13.84 1.40
N HIS A 335 11.92 -14.68 2.42
CA HIS A 335 12.05 -16.14 2.33
C HIS A 335 10.95 -16.81 1.49
N LYS A 336 9.70 -16.34 1.57
CA LYS A 336 8.54 -16.99 0.92
C LYS A 336 8.27 -16.44 -0.48
N LYS A 337 9.13 -16.78 -1.45
CA LYS A 337 9.15 -16.20 -2.82
C LYS A 337 7.77 -16.19 -3.53
N TYR A 338 7.05 -17.32 -3.59
CA TYR A 338 5.77 -17.41 -4.30
C TYR A 338 4.62 -16.70 -3.57
N ARG A 339 4.52 -16.88 -2.24
CA ARG A 339 3.48 -16.23 -1.43
C ARG A 339 3.63 -14.71 -1.44
N ARG A 340 4.88 -14.24 -1.35
CA ARG A 340 5.21 -12.82 -1.54
C ARG A 340 4.76 -12.32 -2.90
N LYS A 341 4.98 -13.11 -3.96
CA LYS A 341 4.63 -12.73 -5.33
C LYS A 341 3.12 -12.48 -5.50
N ILE A 342 2.27 -13.26 -4.83
CA ILE A 342 0.81 -13.05 -4.84
C ILE A 342 0.46 -11.67 -4.27
N LEU A 343 1.10 -11.28 -3.16
CA LEU A 343 0.89 -9.97 -2.54
C LEU A 343 1.43 -8.84 -3.40
N GLU A 344 2.62 -9.00 -4.00
CA GLU A 344 3.18 -8.04 -4.95
C GLU A 344 2.20 -7.77 -6.10
N LEU A 345 1.61 -8.82 -6.69
CA LEU A 345 0.61 -8.69 -7.75
C LEU A 345 -0.63 -7.94 -7.25
N TYR A 346 -1.21 -8.38 -6.13
CA TYR A 346 -2.42 -7.79 -5.57
C TYR A 346 -2.25 -6.29 -5.28
N PHE A 347 -1.26 -5.92 -4.47
CA PHE A 347 -1.04 -4.52 -4.08
C PHE A 347 -0.64 -3.64 -5.27
N SER A 348 0.15 -4.17 -6.20
CA SER A 348 0.52 -3.42 -7.42
C SER A 348 -0.67 -3.11 -8.30
N ARG A 349 -1.63 -4.03 -8.42
CA ARG A 349 -2.79 -3.86 -9.30
C ARG A 349 -3.87 -2.99 -8.69
N PHE A 350 -4.17 -3.21 -7.40
CA PHE A 350 -5.35 -2.68 -6.75
C PHE A 350 -5.06 -1.54 -5.78
N TRP A 351 -3.89 -1.50 -5.13
CA TRP A 351 -3.61 -0.49 -4.11
C TRP A 351 -2.77 0.68 -4.66
N ILE A 352 -1.59 0.41 -5.24
CA ILE A 352 -0.66 1.46 -5.71
C ILE A 352 -1.29 2.34 -6.81
N ASN A 353 -1.94 1.73 -7.80
CA ASN A 353 -2.53 2.48 -8.92
C ASN A 353 -3.73 3.35 -8.51
N CYS A 354 -4.30 3.15 -7.33
CA CYS A 354 -5.39 4.00 -6.84
C CYS A 354 -4.88 5.34 -6.30
N PHE A 355 -3.61 5.41 -5.90
CA PHE A 355 -3.05 6.59 -5.22
C PHE A 355 -1.95 7.31 -6.00
N PHE A 356 -1.25 6.60 -6.89
CA PHE A 356 -0.08 7.14 -7.58
C PHE A 356 -0.20 6.99 -9.08
N ASP A 357 0.00 8.11 -9.78
CA ASP A 357 0.15 8.13 -11.23
C ASP A 357 1.45 7.45 -11.68
N LYS A 358 1.53 7.08 -12.96
CA LYS A 358 2.68 6.36 -13.53
C LYS A 358 4.01 7.07 -13.32
N GLN A 359 4.05 8.40 -13.49
CA GLN A 359 5.26 9.19 -13.26
C GLN A 359 5.63 9.21 -11.77
N THR A 360 4.65 9.37 -10.88
CA THR A 360 4.87 9.32 -9.44
C THR A 360 5.37 7.95 -8.99
N GLN A 361 4.87 6.86 -9.59
CA GLN A 361 5.37 5.50 -9.33
C GLN A 361 6.86 5.34 -9.72
N LEU A 362 7.30 5.90 -10.87
CA LEU A 362 8.71 5.87 -11.28
C LEU A 362 9.59 6.67 -10.31
N ASN A 363 9.13 7.86 -9.92
CA ASN A 363 9.81 8.71 -8.96
C ASN A 363 9.97 8.02 -7.61
N LEU A 364 8.86 7.52 -7.04
CA LEU A 364 8.87 6.81 -5.77
C LEU A 364 9.74 5.56 -5.84
N TYR A 365 9.73 4.85 -6.97
CA TYR A 365 10.62 3.72 -7.20
C TYR A 365 12.10 4.13 -7.12
N LEU A 366 12.53 5.15 -7.86
CA LEU A 366 13.93 5.60 -7.87
C LEU A 366 14.43 6.09 -6.50
N VAL A 367 13.60 6.79 -5.74
CA VAL A 367 14.02 7.36 -4.44
C VAL A 367 13.97 6.36 -3.29
N SER A 368 13.32 5.21 -3.45
CA SER A 368 13.11 4.26 -2.35
C SER A 368 13.76 2.89 -2.55
N VAL A 369 14.14 2.55 -3.78
CA VAL A 369 14.72 1.23 -4.05
C VAL A 369 16.17 1.16 -3.60
N ARG A 370 16.58 -0.04 -3.19
CA ARG A 370 17.94 -0.34 -2.80
C ARG A 370 18.84 -0.53 -4.02
N PHE A 371 19.92 0.27 -4.09
CA PHE A 371 20.93 0.18 -5.15
C PHE A 371 22.12 -0.72 -4.74
N ASP A 372 22.47 -0.77 -3.45
CA ASP A 372 23.50 -1.68 -2.93
C ASP A 372 23.25 -1.98 -1.44
N LYS A 373 24.13 -2.76 -0.79
CA LYS A 373 24.08 -2.99 0.66
C LYS A 373 24.09 -1.63 1.39
N ASN A 374 23.03 -1.37 2.16
CA ASN A 374 22.80 -0.13 2.90
C ASN A 374 22.68 1.16 2.06
N VAL A 375 22.59 1.06 0.73
CA VAL A 375 22.40 2.21 -0.16
C VAL A 375 20.98 2.21 -0.69
N ILE A 376 20.12 3.02 -0.08
CA ILE A 376 18.69 3.13 -0.40
C ILE A 376 18.42 4.50 -1.04
N GLY A 377 17.76 4.47 -2.18
CA GLY A 377 17.38 5.66 -2.92
C GLY A 377 18.49 6.26 -3.77
N ILE A 378 18.07 6.98 -4.79
CA ILE A 378 18.96 7.56 -5.81
C ILE A 378 19.93 8.61 -5.24
N ILE A 379 19.53 9.41 -4.25
CA ILE A 379 20.40 10.43 -3.64
C ILE A 379 21.60 9.75 -2.97
N SER A 380 21.33 8.75 -2.12
CA SER A 380 22.36 7.94 -1.47
C SER A 380 23.23 7.19 -2.49
N ALA A 381 22.62 6.71 -3.58
CA ALA A 381 23.35 6.03 -4.65
C ALA A 381 24.35 6.96 -5.36
N HIS A 382 23.97 8.20 -5.67
CA HIS A 382 24.89 9.20 -6.23
C HIS A 382 26.08 9.46 -5.30
N GLN A 383 25.81 9.68 -4.02
CA GLN A 383 26.85 9.89 -3.02
C GLN A 383 27.78 8.68 -2.89
N TYR A 384 27.22 7.46 -2.92
CA TYR A 384 28.00 6.25 -2.76
C TYR A 384 28.87 5.90 -3.98
N PHE A 385 28.31 5.95 -5.20
CA PHE A 385 28.98 5.54 -6.42
C PHE A 385 29.84 6.65 -7.05
N PHE A 386 29.40 7.91 -6.97
CA PHE A 386 30.07 9.04 -7.62
C PHE A 386 30.71 10.03 -6.65
N GLY A 387 30.48 9.89 -5.34
CA GLY A 387 31.00 10.80 -4.31
C GLY A 387 30.29 12.16 -4.28
N LYS A 388 29.45 12.47 -5.26
CA LYS A 388 28.71 13.74 -5.38
C LYS A 388 27.36 13.52 -6.04
N ILE A 389 26.43 14.42 -5.78
CA ILE A 389 25.11 14.44 -6.43
C ILE A 389 25.25 15.12 -7.79
N ILE A 390 24.99 14.37 -8.86
CA ILE A 390 25.09 14.85 -10.24
C ILE A 390 23.69 15.28 -10.70
N ARG A 391 23.53 16.58 -10.98
CA ARG A 391 22.24 17.15 -11.43
C ARG A 391 21.78 16.59 -12.77
N TYR A 392 22.71 16.49 -13.72
CA TYR A 392 22.52 15.97 -15.08
C TYR A 392 23.48 14.79 -15.31
N PRO A 393 23.06 13.57 -14.95
CA PRO A 393 23.89 12.39 -15.10
C PRO A 393 23.97 11.97 -16.57
N THR A 394 25.16 11.53 -17.00
CA THR A 394 25.33 10.98 -18.36
C THR A 394 24.56 9.67 -18.50
N LYS A 395 24.21 9.27 -19.73
CA LYS A 395 23.53 7.98 -19.99
C LYS A 395 24.29 6.79 -19.37
N SER A 396 25.61 6.87 -19.35
CA SER A 396 26.51 5.86 -18.80
C SER A 396 26.38 5.76 -17.29
N GLN A 397 26.37 6.91 -16.58
CA GLN A 397 26.13 6.97 -15.14
C GLN A 397 24.72 6.47 -14.78
N ILE A 398 23.71 6.88 -15.56
CA ILE A 398 22.32 6.42 -15.40
C ILE A 398 22.26 4.90 -15.54
N PHE A 399 22.85 4.35 -16.61
CA PHE A 399 22.84 2.91 -16.88
C PHE A 399 23.48 2.13 -15.73
N VAL A 400 24.66 2.55 -15.26
CA VAL A 400 25.35 1.89 -14.16
C VAL A 400 24.46 1.87 -12.92
N LEU A 401 23.90 3.01 -12.50
CA LEU A 401 22.98 3.07 -11.35
C LEU A 401 21.76 2.15 -11.54
N LEU A 402 21.13 2.18 -12.71
CA LEU A 402 19.94 1.37 -12.99
C LEU A 402 20.25 -0.12 -13.05
N ASP A 403 21.44 -0.51 -13.50
CA ASP A 403 21.87 -1.90 -13.45
C ASP A 403 21.93 -2.44 -12.01
N ARG A 404 22.46 -1.61 -11.09
CA ARG A 404 22.57 -1.96 -9.66
C ARG A 404 21.23 -2.30 -9.00
N LEU A 405 20.12 -1.75 -9.49
CA LEU A 405 18.77 -2.07 -8.99
C LEU A 405 18.45 -3.58 -9.06
N SER A 406 19.00 -4.26 -10.07
CA SER A 406 18.78 -5.69 -10.28
C SER A 406 19.78 -6.58 -9.53
N ASN A 407 20.86 -6.00 -9.00
CA ASN A 407 22.01 -6.73 -8.48
C ASN A 407 22.52 -6.09 -7.17
N VAL A 408 22.09 -6.66 -6.05
CA VAL A 408 22.44 -6.16 -4.70
C VAL A 408 23.60 -6.93 -4.05
N SER A 409 24.26 -7.85 -4.77
CA SER A 409 25.38 -8.61 -4.20
C SER A 409 26.71 -7.86 -4.25
N SER A 410 26.71 -6.57 -4.61
CA SER A 410 27.92 -5.77 -4.78
C SER A 410 28.87 -6.30 -5.88
N THR A 411 28.47 -7.33 -6.63
CA THR A 411 29.28 -8.01 -7.65
C THR A 411 28.95 -7.57 -9.08
N ILE A 412 29.81 -7.90 -10.04
CA ILE A 412 29.54 -7.75 -11.49
C ILE A 412 28.89 -9.02 -12.02
N LEU A 413 27.84 -8.87 -12.84
CA LEU A 413 27.19 -9.96 -13.55
C LEU A 413 27.24 -9.67 -15.05
N ALA A 414 28.38 -10.02 -15.68
CA ALA A 414 28.69 -9.62 -17.06
C ALA A 414 27.59 -9.96 -18.06
N GLU A 415 27.05 -11.17 -18.02
CA GLU A 415 25.98 -11.61 -18.94
C GLU A 415 24.72 -10.74 -18.80
N ASN A 416 24.28 -10.48 -17.57
CA ASN A 416 23.09 -9.66 -17.31
C ASN A 416 23.28 -8.22 -17.77
N ILE A 417 24.44 -7.64 -17.51
CA ILE A 417 24.80 -6.28 -17.93
C ILE A 417 24.82 -6.23 -19.46
N PHE A 418 25.51 -7.18 -20.10
CA PHE A 418 25.59 -7.25 -21.56
C PHE A 418 24.21 -7.37 -22.22
N TYR A 419 23.32 -8.22 -21.70
CA TYR A 419 21.97 -8.34 -22.26
C TYR A 419 21.15 -7.05 -22.16
N LYS A 420 21.33 -6.27 -21.09
CA LYS A 420 20.68 -4.96 -20.98
C LYS A 420 21.26 -3.97 -21.99
N LEU A 421 22.59 -3.95 -22.15
CA LEU A 421 23.27 -3.11 -23.15
C LEU A 421 22.83 -3.46 -24.57
N GLU A 422 22.82 -4.74 -24.93
CA GLU A 422 22.33 -5.24 -26.23
C GLU A 422 20.86 -4.81 -26.47
N SER A 423 20.02 -4.90 -25.45
CA SER A 423 18.63 -4.45 -25.54
C SER A 423 18.49 -2.93 -25.69
N LEU A 424 19.39 -2.13 -25.14
CA LEU A 424 19.33 -0.67 -25.26
C LEU A 424 19.92 -0.18 -26.60
N PHE A 425 20.98 -0.84 -27.04
CA PHE A 425 21.63 -0.60 -28.32
C PHE A 425 20.70 -0.92 -29.49
N SER A 426 19.98 -2.05 -29.45
CA SER A 426 18.99 -2.41 -30.48
C SER A 426 17.82 -1.42 -30.60
N ILE A 427 17.46 -0.73 -29.51
CA ILE A 427 16.41 0.30 -29.49
C ILE A 427 16.98 1.69 -29.87
N LYS A 428 18.28 1.81 -30.14
CA LYS A 428 19.01 3.06 -30.43
C LYS A 428 18.92 4.10 -29.31
N LEU A 429 18.82 3.65 -28.05
CA LEU A 429 18.86 4.55 -26.88
C LEU A 429 20.29 4.92 -26.48
N ILE A 430 21.25 4.04 -26.79
CA ILE A 430 22.66 4.09 -26.42
C ILE A 430 23.50 3.90 -27.68
N ASN A 431 24.55 4.70 -27.83
CA ASN A 431 25.50 4.65 -28.95
C ASN A 431 26.76 3.84 -28.58
N GLN A 432 27.65 3.62 -29.56
CA GLN A 432 28.95 2.96 -29.31
C GLN A 432 29.80 3.72 -28.28
N GLU A 433 29.84 5.06 -28.35
CA GLU A 433 30.53 5.92 -27.38
C GLU A 433 29.97 5.79 -25.95
N ASP A 434 28.64 5.64 -25.84
CA ASP A 434 27.97 5.42 -24.56
C ASP A 434 28.40 4.06 -23.96
N ILE A 435 28.55 3.00 -24.78
CA ILE A 435 29.02 1.69 -24.31
C ILE A 435 30.46 1.76 -23.79
N ILE A 436 31.35 2.44 -24.51
CA ILE A 436 32.76 2.62 -24.10
C ILE A 436 32.83 3.39 -22.77
N SER A 437 32.04 4.45 -22.63
CA SER A 437 31.99 5.22 -21.39
C SER A 437 31.34 4.45 -20.22
N ILE A 438 30.40 3.54 -20.49
CA ILE A 438 29.87 2.61 -19.47
C ILE A 438 30.96 1.66 -18.97
N LEU A 439 31.75 1.06 -19.86
CA LEU A 439 32.87 0.20 -19.47
C LEU A 439 33.89 0.98 -18.62
N CYS A 440 34.21 2.21 -19.01
CA CYS A 440 35.08 3.10 -18.24
C CYS A 440 34.50 3.40 -16.84
N CYS A 441 33.19 3.64 -16.73
CA CYS A 441 32.54 3.82 -15.43
C CYS A 441 32.67 2.58 -14.54
N TYR A 442 32.44 1.38 -15.07
CA TYR A 442 32.62 0.14 -14.31
C TYR A 442 34.07 -0.05 -13.86
N LYS A 443 35.04 0.19 -14.75
CA LYS A 443 36.46 0.12 -14.41
C LYS A 443 36.83 1.03 -13.23
N ASN A 444 36.35 2.27 -13.23
CA ASN A 444 36.56 3.22 -12.13
C ASN A 444 35.86 2.79 -10.82
N LEU A 445 34.71 2.13 -10.91
CA LEU A 445 34.00 1.64 -9.71
C LEU A 445 34.66 0.41 -9.10
N ILE A 446 35.25 -0.45 -9.93
CA ILE A 446 36.05 -1.59 -9.49
C ILE A 446 37.34 -1.09 -8.82
N SER A 447 38.06 -0.15 -9.45
CA SER A 447 39.30 0.39 -8.88
C SER A 447 39.08 1.08 -7.53
N ASN A 448 37.91 1.68 -7.33
CA ASN A 448 37.53 2.34 -6.08
C ASN A 448 36.91 1.38 -5.04
N ASN A 449 36.97 0.05 -5.26
CA ASN A 449 36.39 -0.98 -4.39
C ASN A 449 34.89 -0.79 -4.07
N LYS A 450 34.15 -0.12 -4.96
CA LYS A 450 32.69 0.06 -4.82
C LYS A 450 31.92 -1.14 -5.36
N ILE A 451 32.50 -1.82 -6.34
CA ILE A 451 31.97 -3.04 -6.95
C ILE A 451 33.07 -4.09 -6.90
N PHE A 452 32.71 -5.31 -6.50
CA PHE A 452 33.63 -6.45 -6.42
C PHE A 452 33.56 -7.29 -7.70
N ASP A 453 34.73 -7.67 -8.22
CA ASP A 453 34.84 -8.61 -9.33
C ASP A 453 35.70 -9.81 -8.91
N PRO A 454 35.12 -10.80 -8.20
CA PRO A 454 35.88 -11.95 -7.72
C PRO A 454 36.27 -12.93 -8.84
N THR A 455 35.61 -12.88 -10.00
CA THR A 455 35.67 -13.88 -11.08
C THR A 455 36.25 -13.32 -12.38
N ASN A 456 36.80 -12.11 -12.37
CA ASN A 456 37.23 -11.38 -13.57
C ASN A 456 36.13 -11.30 -14.65
N ASP A 457 34.88 -11.17 -14.22
CA ASP A 457 33.74 -11.06 -15.12
C ASP A 457 33.74 -9.73 -15.90
N PHE A 458 34.46 -8.71 -15.41
CA PHE A 458 34.64 -7.47 -16.15
C PHE A 458 35.37 -7.68 -17.49
N LEU A 459 36.39 -8.55 -17.55
CA LEU A 459 37.08 -8.87 -18.81
C LEU A 459 36.13 -9.52 -19.83
N LYS A 460 35.25 -10.43 -19.37
CA LYS A 460 34.22 -11.03 -20.24
C LYS A 460 33.23 -9.98 -20.75
N LEU A 461 32.86 -9.02 -19.91
CA LEU A 461 31.98 -7.92 -20.30
C LEU A 461 32.63 -7.06 -21.40
N GLU A 462 33.91 -6.71 -21.25
CA GLU A 462 34.66 -5.98 -22.27
C GLU A 462 34.70 -6.76 -23.60
N GLU A 463 35.00 -8.06 -23.58
CA GLU A 463 34.99 -8.89 -24.78
C GLU A 463 33.62 -8.92 -25.47
N PHE A 464 32.53 -9.08 -24.71
CA PHE A 464 31.18 -9.09 -25.27
C PHE A 464 30.80 -7.74 -25.87
N CYS A 465 31.10 -6.65 -25.17
CA CYS A 465 30.83 -5.30 -25.66
C CYS A 465 31.65 -4.97 -26.92
N ASN A 466 32.93 -5.34 -26.96
CA ASN A 466 33.77 -5.16 -28.15
C ASN A 466 33.19 -5.91 -29.35
N ARG A 467 32.80 -7.19 -29.18
CA ARG A 467 32.14 -7.95 -30.25
C ARG A 467 30.85 -7.31 -30.75
N LEU A 468 30.13 -6.59 -29.89
CA LEU A 468 28.89 -5.91 -30.26
C LEU A 468 29.18 -4.60 -31.03
N ILE A 469 30.23 -3.88 -30.66
CA ILE A 469 30.67 -2.66 -31.35
C ILE A 469 31.21 -2.98 -32.76
N TYR A 470 32.05 -4.02 -32.89
CA TYR A 470 32.72 -4.41 -34.14
C TYR A 470 31.88 -5.32 -35.06
N LYS A 471 30.66 -5.71 -34.67
CA LYS A 471 29.75 -6.53 -35.51
C LYS A 471 28.92 -5.71 -36.51
N ILE A 472 29.10 -4.40 -36.50
CA ILE A 472 28.43 -3.41 -37.35
C ILE A 472 29.48 -2.87 -38.30
#